data_AF-A0A5N6BCX6-F1
#
_entry.id   AF-A0A5N6BCX6-F1
#
_cell.length_a   1.000
_cell.length_b   1.000
_cell.length_c   1.000
_cell.angle_alpha   90.00
_cell.angle_beta   90.00
_cell.angle_gamma   90.00
#
_symmetry.space_group_name_H-M   'P 1'
#
loop_
_entity.id
_entity.type
_entity.pdbx_description
1 polymer ?
#
loop_
_entity_poly.entity_id
_entity_poly.type
_entity_poly.pdbx_seq_one_letter_code
_entity_poly.pdbx_strand_id
1 'polypeptide(L)'
;MMLDITENALEELIATYARHITTTAGRRPGRPLRRFRDDTVGDTAAADRAACWLRLVSIVEIYVETLLRRLDGKEAGKAPRGWDDVVKALKTRHAIDASDAEGWAKLESCIIVRNAVAHGLGRFTPNQLKQEKPRKVRLIDVPVRDGAVVVTSEALAGCVETCRGFVTALDRTSQSV
;
A
#
# COMPACT_ATOMS: atom_id res chain seq x y z
N MET A 1 -4.84 -6.50 23.71
CA MET A 1 -4.64 -5.06 23.94
C MET A 1 -3.80 -4.60 22.75
N MET A 2 -4.29 -3.66 21.94
CA MET A 2 -3.60 -3.28 20.70
C MET A 2 -2.24 -2.62 21.01
N LEU A 3 -1.23 -2.88 20.18
CA LEU A 3 0.05 -2.18 20.32
C LEU A 3 -0.10 -0.71 19.90
N ASP A 4 0.58 0.20 20.61
CA ASP A 4 0.67 1.62 20.27
C ASP A 4 1.15 1.86 18.83
N ILE A 5 2.13 1.07 18.36
CA ILE A 5 2.60 1.13 16.98
C ILE A 5 1.53 0.72 15.95
N THR A 6 0.60 -0.15 16.35
CA THR A 6 -0.54 -0.58 15.52
C THR A 6 -1.59 0.53 15.49
N GLU A 7 -1.94 1.10 16.64
CA GLU A 7 -2.87 2.24 16.73
C GLU A 7 -2.40 3.40 15.87
N ASN A 8 -1.13 3.81 16.01
CA ASN A 8 -0.52 4.87 15.22
C ASN A 8 -0.57 4.59 13.70
N ALA A 9 -0.30 3.34 13.28
CA ALA A 9 -0.36 2.97 11.87
C ALA A 9 -1.79 3.03 11.32
N LEU A 10 -2.78 2.57 12.10
CA LEU A 10 -4.19 2.61 11.71
C LEU A 10 -4.71 4.05 11.61
N GLU A 11 -4.34 4.91 12.56
CA GLU A 11 -4.67 6.34 12.52
C GLU A 11 -4.06 7.01 11.29
N GLU A 12 -2.79 6.75 10.99
CA GLU A 12 -2.11 7.36 9.84
C GLU A 12 -2.69 6.88 8.49
N LEU A 13 -3.12 5.61 8.39
CA LEU A 13 -3.85 5.10 7.23
C LEU A 13 -5.16 5.87 7.01
N ILE A 14 -5.97 6.00 8.06
CA ILE A 14 -7.27 6.70 8.01
C ILE A 14 -7.06 8.18 7.69
N ALA A 15 -6.13 8.85 8.38
CA ALA A 15 -5.83 10.25 8.17
C ALA A 15 -5.31 10.53 6.76
N THR A 16 -4.42 9.67 6.24
CA THR A 16 -3.91 9.79 4.87
C THR A 16 -5.01 9.68 3.83
N TYR A 17 -5.90 8.69 3.97
CA TYR A 17 -7.03 8.54 3.06
C TYR A 17 -8.03 9.70 3.17
N ALA A 18 -8.38 10.12 4.40
CA ALA A 18 -9.29 11.24 4.63
C ALA A 18 -8.78 12.56 4.06
N ARG A 19 -7.47 12.85 4.18
CA ARG A 19 -6.83 14.02 3.56
C ARG A 19 -6.94 13.97 2.04
N HIS A 20 -6.75 12.80 1.43
CA HIS A 20 -6.91 12.62 -0.02
C HIS A 20 -8.36 12.90 -0.47
N ILE A 21 -9.35 12.33 0.23
CA ILE A 21 -10.78 12.55 -0.08
C ILE A 21 -11.15 14.04 0.06
N THR A 22 -10.72 14.69 1.13
CA THR A 22 -11.01 16.12 1.38
C THR A 22 -10.38 17.00 0.30
N THR A 23 -9.14 16.74 -0.07
CA THR A 23 -8.44 17.48 -1.14
C THR A 23 -9.15 17.30 -2.49
N THR A 24 -9.62 16.08 -2.77
CA THR A 24 -10.33 15.78 -4.02
C THR A 24 -11.72 16.41 -4.04
N ALA A 25 -12.44 16.42 -2.92
CA ALA A 25 -13.77 17.04 -2.79
C ALA A 25 -13.71 18.58 -2.85
N GLY A 26 -12.62 19.19 -2.37
CA GLY A 26 -12.41 20.63 -2.42
C GLY A 26 -12.11 21.18 -3.83
N ARG A 27 -11.76 20.33 -4.80
CA ARG A 27 -11.63 20.72 -6.20
C ARG A 27 -13.03 20.91 -6.81
N ARG A 28 -13.53 22.15 -6.78
CA ARG A 28 -14.75 22.52 -7.54
C ARG A 28 -14.55 22.13 -9.02
N PRO A 29 -15.56 21.52 -9.69
CA PRO A 29 -15.53 21.40 -11.14
C PRO A 29 -15.40 22.81 -11.71
N GLY A 30 -14.30 23.07 -12.40
CA GLY A 30 -14.03 24.37 -13.01
C GLY A 30 -15.22 24.78 -13.88
N ARG A 31 -15.63 26.05 -13.81
CA ARG A 31 -16.49 26.67 -14.82
C ARG A 31 -15.96 26.28 -16.22
N PRO A 32 -16.83 26.03 -17.20
CA PRO A 32 -16.41 25.65 -18.55
C PRO A 32 -15.69 26.84 -19.19
N LEU A 33 -14.38 26.93 -19.00
CA LEU A 33 -13.52 27.80 -19.78
C LEU A 33 -13.27 27.09 -21.11
N ARG A 34 -13.66 27.77 -22.18
CA ARG A 34 -13.49 27.42 -23.60
C ARG A 34 -12.35 26.43 -23.84
N ARG A 35 -12.71 25.30 -24.47
CA ARG A 35 -11.87 24.33 -25.22
C ARG A 35 -10.41 24.77 -25.42
N PHE A 36 -9.62 24.65 -24.37
CA PHE A 36 -8.22 24.27 -24.47
C PHE A 36 -8.18 22.83 -23.99
N ARG A 37 -7.46 22.00 -24.74
CA ARG A 37 -7.33 20.55 -24.55
C ARG A 37 -6.92 20.26 -23.09
N ASP A 38 -7.90 19.87 -22.28
CA ASP A 38 -7.84 19.74 -20.82
C ASP A 38 -7.34 18.35 -20.42
N ASP A 39 -6.18 17.94 -20.97
CA ASP A 39 -5.55 16.65 -20.63
C ASP A 39 -4.87 16.71 -19.24
N THR A 40 -4.62 17.91 -18.70
CA THR A 40 -3.85 18.15 -17.47
C THR A 40 -4.64 17.96 -16.16
N VAL A 41 -5.95 18.22 -16.15
CA VAL A 41 -6.79 18.02 -14.95
C VAL A 41 -7.00 16.53 -14.66
N GLY A 42 -7.14 15.71 -15.70
CA GLY A 42 -7.21 14.24 -15.60
C GLY A 42 -5.93 13.61 -15.02
N ASP A 43 -4.77 14.09 -15.50
CA ASP A 43 -3.46 13.62 -15.05
C ASP A 43 -3.18 13.98 -13.59
N THR A 44 -3.60 15.16 -13.13
CA THR A 44 -3.38 15.59 -11.74
C THR A 44 -4.17 14.71 -10.75
N ALA A 45 -5.43 14.41 -11.04
CA ALA A 45 -6.24 13.54 -10.18
C ALA A 45 -5.72 12.09 -10.15
N ALA A 46 -5.21 11.59 -11.29
CA ALA A 46 -4.58 10.27 -11.34
C ALA A 46 -3.27 10.23 -10.53
N ALA A 47 -2.43 11.26 -10.65
CA ALA A 47 -1.21 11.40 -9.88
C ALA A 47 -1.48 11.47 -8.37
N ASP A 48 -2.52 12.19 -7.94
CA ASP A 48 -2.89 12.27 -6.52
C ASP A 48 -3.34 10.93 -5.94
N ARG A 49 -4.12 10.16 -6.71
CA ARG A 49 -4.54 8.80 -6.30
C ARG A 49 -3.34 7.86 -6.23
N ALA A 50 -2.45 7.92 -7.21
CA ALA A 50 -1.21 7.14 -7.22
C ALA A 50 -0.31 7.50 -6.02
N ALA A 51 -0.17 8.79 -5.71
CA ALA A 51 0.57 9.25 -4.53
C ALA A 51 -0.08 8.80 -3.22
N CYS A 52 -1.42 8.84 -3.12
CA CYS A 52 -2.13 8.30 -1.97
C CYS A 52 -1.90 6.79 -1.82
N TRP A 53 -1.95 6.03 -2.91
CA TRP A 53 -1.66 4.59 -2.91
C TRP A 53 -0.26 4.29 -2.37
N LEU A 54 0.75 5.01 -2.87
CA LEU A 54 2.13 4.85 -2.40
C LEU A 54 2.22 5.05 -0.88
N ARG A 55 1.61 6.13 -0.36
CA ARG A 55 1.64 6.44 1.07
C ARG A 55 0.95 5.35 1.90
N LEU A 56 -0.22 4.88 1.50
CA LEU A 56 -0.96 3.84 2.23
C LEU A 56 -0.14 2.56 2.37
N VAL A 57 0.44 2.06 1.28
CA VAL A 57 1.27 0.86 1.31
C VAL A 57 2.56 1.10 2.12
N SER A 58 3.19 2.26 1.99
CA SER A 58 4.39 2.59 2.77
C SER A 58 4.15 2.70 4.27
N ILE A 59 2.96 3.13 4.71
CA ILE A 59 2.60 3.09 6.14
C ILE A 59 2.62 1.64 6.65
N VAL A 60 2.10 0.68 5.86
CA VAL A 60 2.17 -0.74 6.22
C VAL A 60 3.60 -1.24 6.23
N GLU A 61 4.42 -0.91 5.23
CA GLU A 61 5.85 -1.29 5.20
C GLU A 61 6.59 -0.80 6.46
N ILE A 62 6.39 0.48 6.83
CA ILE A 62 6.98 1.10 8.03
C ILE A 62 6.46 0.43 9.30
N TYR A 63 5.16 0.13 9.37
CA TYR A 63 4.57 -0.57 10.51
C TYR A 63 5.24 -1.94 10.73
N VAL A 64 5.35 -2.76 9.68
CA VAL A 64 5.93 -4.12 9.80
C VAL A 64 7.42 -4.04 10.17
N GLU A 65 8.17 -3.08 9.63
CA GLU A 65 9.55 -2.82 10.05
C GLU A 65 9.65 -2.40 11.52
N THR A 66 8.74 -1.54 11.96
CA THR A 66 8.69 -1.05 13.34
C THR A 66 8.31 -2.15 14.31
N LEU A 67 7.37 -3.02 13.94
CA LEU A 67 7.00 -4.22 14.68
C LEU A 67 8.21 -5.15 14.83
N LEU A 68 8.93 -5.43 13.74
CA LEU A 68 10.15 -6.24 13.80
C LEU A 68 11.18 -5.64 14.77
N ARG A 69 11.45 -4.33 14.68
CA ARG A 69 12.40 -3.65 15.57
C ARG A 69 11.96 -3.70 17.04
N ARG A 70 10.66 -3.57 17.29
CA ARG A 70 10.09 -3.68 18.64
C ARG A 70 10.31 -5.08 19.21
N LEU A 71 10.04 -6.11 18.42
CA LEU A 71 10.21 -7.52 18.82
C LEU A 71 11.69 -7.89 19.00
N ASP A 72 12.56 -7.40 18.13
CA ASP A 72 14.02 -7.59 18.24
C ASP A 72 14.60 -6.96 19.53
N GLY A 73 13.96 -5.90 20.06
CA GLY A 73 14.37 -5.25 21.30
C GLY A 73 15.84 -4.81 21.29
N LYS A 74 16.63 -5.29 22.26
CA LYS A 74 18.07 -4.98 22.38
C LYS A 74 18.96 -5.92 21.56
N GLU A 75 18.42 -7.03 21.07
CA GLU A 75 19.17 -8.07 20.33
C GLU A 75 18.90 -7.97 18.83
N ALA A 76 18.87 -6.73 18.31
CA ALA A 76 18.58 -6.48 16.91
C ALA A 76 19.55 -7.24 16.00
N GLY A 77 19.00 -8.15 15.20
CA GLY A 77 19.75 -8.83 14.15
C GLY A 77 20.08 -7.88 13.00
N LYS A 78 20.73 -8.41 11.96
CA LYS A 78 21.05 -7.62 10.76
C LYS A 78 19.81 -6.89 10.22
N ALA A 79 19.97 -5.59 9.93
CA ALA A 79 18.90 -4.78 9.38
C ALA A 79 18.41 -5.34 8.03
N PRO A 80 17.09 -5.48 7.83
CA PRO A 80 16.50 -5.92 6.56
C PRO A 80 16.73 -4.87 5.46
N ARG A 81 16.82 -5.30 4.19
CA ARG A 81 17.05 -4.39 3.04
C ARG A 81 15.80 -4.11 2.22
N GLY A 82 14.65 -4.61 2.64
CA GLY A 82 13.37 -4.40 1.98
C GLY A 82 12.29 -5.34 2.52
N TRP A 83 11.07 -5.20 1.97
CA TRP A 83 9.87 -5.92 2.42
C TRP A 83 10.06 -7.42 2.62
N ASP A 84 10.63 -8.11 1.62
CA ASP A 84 10.81 -9.57 1.67
C ASP A 84 11.77 -9.98 2.81
N ASP A 85 12.81 -9.18 3.07
CA ASP A 85 13.74 -9.42 4.18
C ASP A 85 13.06 -9.20 5.53
N VAL A 86 12.18 -8.20 5.65
CA VAL A 86 11.42 -7.91 6.88
C VAL A 86 10.49 -9.09 7.20
N VAL A 87 9.71 -9.54 6.21
CA VAL A 87 8.77 -10.67 6.36
C VAL A 87 9.51 -11.95 6.73
N LYS A 88 10.65 -12.21 6.07
CA LYS A 88 11.52 -13.33 6.42
C LYS A 88 12.09 -13.21 7.83
N ALA A 89 12.49 -12.02 8.26
CA ALA A 89 13.02 -11.79 9.60
C ALA A 89 11.96 -12.06 10.69
N LEU A 90 10.72 -11.59 10.50
CA LEU A 90 9.60 -11.90 11.40
C LEU A 90 9.40 -13.41 11.58
N LYS A 91 9.39 -14.15 10.46
CA LYS A 91 9.22 -15.61 10.50
C LYS A 91 10.38 -16.32 11.17
N THR A 92 11.61 -15.95 10.83
CA THR A 92 12.81 -16.65 11.30
C THR A 92 13.21 -16.32 12.73
N ARG A 93 12.98 -15.09 13.19
CA ARG A 93 13.41 -14.62 14.52
C ARG A 93 12.30 -14.73 15.56
N HIS A 94 11.05 -14.53 15.14
CA HIS A 94 9.90 -14.41 16.04
C HIS A 94 8.79 -15.42 15.76
N ALA A 95 9.00 -16.37 14.85
CA ALA A 95 8.01 -17.36 14.43
C ALA A 95 6.68 -16.75 13.92
N ILE A 96 6.69 -15.49 13.48
CA ILE A 96 5.52 -14.81 12.92
C ILE A 96 5.56 -14.91 11.39
N ASP A 97 4.70 -15.73 10.81
CA ASP A 97 4.53 -15.76 9.36
C ASP A 97 3.53 -14.69 8.92
N ALA A 98 4.04 -13.55 8.46
CA ALA A 98 3.19 -12.47 7.93
C ALA A 98 2.39 -12.90 6.69
N SER A 99 2.81 -13.96 5.99
CA SER A 99 2.08 -14.48 4.83
C SER A 99 0.83 -15.28 5.18
N ASP A 100 0.73 -15.73 6.44
CA ASP A 100 -0.47 -16.39 6.98
C ASP A 100 -1.49 -15.38 7.53
N ALA A 101 -1.11 -14.10 7.66
CA ALA A 101 -2.03 -13.07 8.13
C ALA A 101 -3.18 -12.85 7.13
N GLU A 102 -4.38 -12.70 7.67
CA GLU A 102 -5.57 -12.42 6.88
C GLU A 102 -5.34 -11.18 5.98
N GLY A 103 -5.67 -11.31 4.69
CA GLY A 103 -5.50 -10.23 3.72
C GLY A 103 -4.11 -10.14 3.08
N TRP A 104 -3.15 -11.00 3.45
CA TRP A 104 -1.79 -10.99 2.86
C TRP A 104 -1.78 -10.99 1.33
N ALA A 105 -2.51 -11.90 0.68
CA ALA A 105 -2.51 -12.00 -0.79
C ALA A 105 -3.04 -10.72 -1.48
N LYS A 106 -4.00 -10.04 -0.84
CA LYS A 106 -4.48 -8.73 -1.31
C LYS A 106 -3.42 -7.65 -1.08
N LEU A 107 -2.77 -7.63 0.08
CA LEU A 107 -1.67 -6.70 0.36
C LEU A 107 -0.48 -6.88 -0.61
N GLU A 108 -0.07 -8.12 -0.90
CA GLU A 108 0.95 -8.40 -1.91
C GLU A 108 0.59 -7.76 -3.26
N SER A 109 -0.68 -7.84 -3.64
CA SER A 109 -1.18 -7.22 -4.86
C SER A 109 -1.09 -5.70 -4.78
N CYS A 110 -1.36 -5.10 -3.62
CA CYS A 110 -1.19 -3.66 -3.40
C CYS A 110 0.27 -3.22 -3.48
N ILE A 111 1.21 -4.02 -2.98
CA ILE A 111 2.66 -3.79 -3.08
C ILE A 111 3.12 -3.87 -4.53
N ILE A 112 2.59 -4.80 -5.32
CA ILE A 112 2.87 -4.87 -6.76
C ILE A 112 2.45 -3.58 -7.47
N VAL A 113 1.24 -3.06 -7.17
CA VAL A 113 0.73 -1.80 -7.73
C VAL A 113 1.62 -0.63 -7.28
N ARG A 114 1.98 -0.56 -6.00
CA ARG A 114 2.92 0.44 -5.44
C ARG A 114 4.24 0.45 -6.20
N ASN A 115 4.80 -0.72 -6.50
CA ASN A 115 6.05 -0.83 -7.26
C ASN A 115 5.91 -0.41 -8.73
N ALA A 116 4.78 -0.72 -9.38
CA ALA A 116 4.49 -0.23 -10.73
C ALA A 116 4.36 1.30 -10.76
N VAL A 117 3.71 1.90 -9.77
CA VAL A 117 3.60 3.36 -9.62
C VAL A 117 4.97 3.98 -9.35
N ALA A 118 5.71 3.47 -8.36
CA ALA A 118 6.98 4.06 -7.91
C ALA A 118 8.11 3.97 -8.95
N HIS A 119 8.17 2.87 -9.71
CA HIS A 119 9.31 2.58 -10.59
C HIS A 119 8.97 2.58 -12.07
N GLY A 120 7.70 2.37 -12.43
CA GLY A 120 7.25 2.28 -13.81
C GLY A 120 6.34 3.42 -14.24
N LEU A 121 6.18 4.47 -13.41
CA LEU A 121 5.23 5.56 -13.65
C LEU A 121 3.81 5.04 -13.90
N GLY A 122 3.43 3.99 -13.16
CA GLY A 122 2.16 3.29 -13.31
C GLY A 122 2.20 2.12 -14.31
N ARG A 123 3.25 1.93 -15.09
CA ARG A 123 3.42 0.74 -15.94
C ARG A 123 4.13 -0.40 -15.22
N PHE A 124 3.77 -1.63 -15.55
CA PHE A 124 4.59 -2.77 -15.13
C PHE A 124 5.94 -2.71 -15.82
N THR A 125 7.00 -2.81 -15.03
CA THR A 125 8.37 -2.92 -15.54
C THR A 125 8.55 -4.23 -16.31
N PRO A 126 9.52 -4.33 -17.23
CA PRO A 126 9.80 -5.58 -17.94
C PRO A 126 10.03 -6.78 -17.02
N ASN A 127 10.64 -6.56 -15.85
CA ASN A 127 10.85 -7.59 -14.85
C ASN A 127 9.52 -8.08 -14.23
N GLN A 128 8.60 -7.17 -13.91
CA GLN A 128 7.27 -7.53 -13.38
C GLN A 128 6.43 -8.30 -14.41
N LEU A 129 6.54 -7.95 -15.69
CA LEU A 129 5.86 -8.68 -16.77
C LEU A 129 6.39 -10.12 -16.89
N LYS A 130 7.72 -10.31 -16.86
CA LYS A 130 8.35 -11.65 -16.87
C LYS A 130 7.92 -12.52 -15.69
N GLN A 131 7.67 -11.91 -14.54
CA GLN A 131 7.22 -12.59 -13.33
C GLN A 131 5.69 -12.77 -13.24
N GLU A 132 4.96 -12.49 -14.32
CA GLU A 132 3.50 -12.57 -14.39
C GLU A 132 2.75 -11.80 -13.28
N LYS A 133 3.39 -10.77 -12.69
CA LYS A 133 2.81 -9.94 -11.63
C LYS A 133 1.45 -9.30 -11.99
N PRO A 134 1.15 -8.94 -13.24
CA PRO A 134 -0.17 -8.42 -13.59
C PRO A 134 -1.33 -9.36 -13.27
N ARG A 135 -1.11 -10.69 -13.25
CA ARG A 135 -2.16 -11.65 -12.87
C ARG A 135 -2.55 -11.53 -11.40
N LYS A 136 -1.57 -11.30 -10.52
CA LYS A 136 -1.80 -11.14 -9.07
C LYS A 136 -2.64 -9.90 -8.76
N VAL A 137 -2.45 -8.81 -9.50
CA VAL A 137 -3.19 -7.54 -9.32
C VAL A 137 -4.71 -7.70 -9.49
N ARG A 138 -5.18 -8.75 -10.17
CA ARG A 138 -6.62 -9.05 -10.31
C ARG A 138 -7.32 -9.33 -8.97
N LEU A 139 -6.59 -9.57 -7.89
CA LEU A 139 -7.14 -9.80 -6.55
C LEU A 139 -7.68 -8.54 -5.86
N ILE A 140 -7.39 -7.34 -6.40
CA ILE A 140 -7.65 -6.05 -5.72
C ILE A 140 -8.41 -5.03 -6.57
N ASP A 141 -9.22 -5.47 -7.53
CA ASP A 141 -10.09 -4.63 -8.38
C ASP A 141 -9.39 -3.41 -9.03
N VAL A 142 -8.06 -3.46 -9.19
CA VAL A 142 -7.26 -2.44 -9.89
C VAL A 142 -7.27 -2.76 -11.39
N PRO A 143 -7.86 -1.91 -12.23
CA PRO A 143 -7.83 -2.11 -13.67
C PRO A 143 -6.40 -2.00 -14.21
N VAL A 144 -6.09 -2.81 -15.22
CA VAL A 144 -4.86 -2.71 -16.00
C VAL A 144 -5.22 -2.35 -17.44
N ARG A 145 -4.68 -1.25 -17.96
CA ARG A 145 -4.90 -0.77 -19.35
C ARG A 145 -3.56 -0.49 -19.99
N ASP A 146 -3.31 -1.06 -21.17
CA ASP A 146 -2.06 -0.89 -21.93
C ASP A 146 -0.79 -1.14 -21.09
N GLY A 147 -0.85 -2.15 -20.21
CA GLY A 147 0.25 -2.51 -19.30
C GLY A 147 0.45 -1.55 -18.13
N ALA A 148 -0.45 -0.57 -17.93
CA ALA A 148 -0.46 0.36 -16.82
C ALA A 148 -1.56 0.04 -15.81
N VAL A 149 -1.26 0.18 -14.52
CA VAL A 149 -2.26 0.16 -13.45
C VAL A 149 -3.04 1.47 -13.46
N VAL A 150 -4.36 1.37 -13.32
CA VAL A 150 -5.25 2.53 -13.22
C VAL A 150 -5.76 2.61 -11.78
N VAL A 151 -5.19 3.50 -10.98
CA VAL A 151 -5.67 3.69 -9.59
C VAL A 151 -6.96 4.49 -9.62
N THR A 152 -8.10 3.82 -9.48
CA THR A 152 -9.42 4.45 -9.33
C THR A 152 -9.71 4.80 -7.87
N SER A 153 -10.77 5.57 -7.61
CA SER A 153 -11.20 5.89 -6.25
C SER A 153 -11.66 4.65 -5.48
N GLU A 154 -12.35 3.74 -6.17
CA GLU A 154 -12.84 2.46 -5.62
C GLU A 154 -11.67 1.55 -5.27
N ALA A 155 -10.70 1.41 -6.17
CA ALA A 155 -9.49 0.63 -5.90
C ALA A 155 -8.72 1.21 -4.71
N LEU A 156 -8.62 2.53 -4.61
CA LEU A 156 -7.94 3.20 -3.50
C LEU A 156 -8.67 2.97 -2.16
N ALA A 157 -10.01 2.96 -2.16
CA ALA A 157 -10.81 2.57 -0.99
C ALA A 157 -10.54 1.11 -0.59
N GLY A 158 -10.47 0.19 -1.57
CA GLY A 158 -10.09 -1.20 -1.32
C GLY A 158 -8.67 -1.36 -0.77
N CYS A 159 -7.74 -0.50 -1.19
CA CYS A 159 -6.37 -0.48 -0.69
C CYS A 159 -6.30 -0.10 0.79
N VAL A 160 -6.98 0.98 1.22
CA VAL A 160 -6.96 1.37 2.65
C VAL A 160 -7.57 0.28 3.53
N GLU A 161 -8.68 -0.35 3.11
CA GLU A 161 -9.29 -1.45 3.87
C GLU A 161 -8.39 -2.69 3.92
N THR A 162 -7.73 -3.03 2.81
CA THR A 162 -6.74 -4.12 2.79
C THR A 162 -5.58 -3.85 3.75
N CYS A 163 -5.05 -2.62 3.74
CA CYS A 163 -3.95 -2.21 4.62
C CYS A 163 -4.38 -2.29 6.10
N ARG A 164 -5.55 -1.75 6.44
CA ARG A 164 -6.11 -1.78 7.81
C ARG A 164 -6.36 -3.20 8.29
N GLY A 165 -6.97 -4.04 7.45
CA GLY A 165 -7.25 -5.44 7.76
C GLY A 165 -5.96 -6.21 8.05
N PHE A 166 -4.95 -6.05 7.20
CA PHE A 166 -3.66 -6.70 7.39
C PHE A 166 -2.95 -6.24 8.68
N VAL A 167 -2.84 -4.94 8.93
CA VAL A 167 -2.22 -4.39 10.16
C VAL A 167 -2.91 -4.95 11.40
N THR A 168 -4.24 -4.99 11.40
CA THR A 168 -5.03 -5.53 12.51
C THR A 168 -4.85 -7.05 12.67
N ALA A 169 -4.71 -7.80 11.58
CA ALA A 169 -4.45 -9.24 11.63
C ALA A 169 -3.04 -9.53 12.17
N LEU A 170 -2.03 -8.81 11.70
CA LEU A 170 -0.65 -9.00 12.11
C LEU A 170 -0.41 -8.60 13.58
N ASP A 171 -1.07 -7.53 14.06
CA ASP A 171 -1.07 -7.16 15.48
C ASP A 171 -1.60 -8.29 16.37
N ARG A 172 -2.71 -8.92 15.97
CA ARG A 172 -3.28 -10.07 16.69
C ARG A 172 -2.32 -11.25 16.73
N THR A 173 -1.68 -11.57 15.60
CA THR A 173 -0.69 -12.66 15.54
C THR A 173 0.54 -12.35 16.38
N SER A 174 1.04 -11.11 16.37
CA SER A 174 2.26 -10.74 17.10
C SER A 174 2.08 -10.70 18.62
N GLN A 175 0.85 -10.52 19.12
CA GLN A 175 0.53 -10.62 20.55
C GLN A 175 0.52 -12.06 21.09
N SER A 176 0.58 -13.06 20.21
CA SER A 176 0.61 -14.49 20.62
C SER A 176 2.03 -15.03 20.84
N VAL A 177 3.05 -14.19 20.64
CA VAL A 177 4.48 -14.53 20.73
C VAL A 177 5.10 -13.97 22.01
#